data_AF-A0A382QVA4-F1
#
_entry.id   AF-A0A382QVA4-F1
#
_cell.length_a   1.000
_cell.length_b   1.000
_cell.length_c   1.000
_cell.angle_alpha   90.00
_cell.angle_beta   90.00
_cell.angle_gamma   90.00
#
_symmetry.space_group_name_H-M   'P 1'
#
loop_
_entity.id
_entity.type
_entity.pdbx_description
1 polymer ?
#
loop_
_entity_poly.entity_id
_entity_poly.type
_entity_poly.pdbx_seq_one_letter_code
_entity_poly.pdbx_strand_id
1 'polypeptide(L)'
;MRTSDDQLGCTTTVIQLISDLHLSADDPALIDQFRRYAAQLESGDQLYILGDLFEYWLGDDAVEFLGHLQAERLLSSISDRGV
;
A
#
# COMPACT_ATOMS: atom_id res chain seq x y z
N MET A 1 -22.09 -11.52 -36.13
CA MET A 1 -22.96 -11.97 -35.01
C MET A 1 -22.47 -13.33 -34.52
N ARG A 2 -21.41 -13.34 -33.72
CA ARG A 2 -20.94 -14.51 -32.95
C ARG A 2 -20.69 -14.00 -31.55
N THR A 3 -21.60 -14.43 -30.67
CA THR A 3 -21.52 -14.58 -29.22
C THR A 3 -20.42 -13.81 -28.51
N SER A 4 -20.86 -12.82 -27.73
CA SER A 4 -20.23 -12.36 -26.52
C SER A 4 -19.64 -13.55 -25.74
N ASP A 5 -18.32 -13.71 -25.83
CA ASP A 5 -17.56 -14.45 -24.83
C ASP A 5 -17.61 -13.59 -23.57
N ASP A 6 -18.46 -14.03 -22.66
CA ASP A 6 -18.61 -13.53 -21.30
C ASP A 6 -17.24 -13.70 -20.62
N GLN A 7 -16.43 -12.63 -20.62
CA GLN A 7 -15.22 -12.54 -19.81
C GLN A 7 -15.63 -12.47 -18.33
N LEU A 8 -16.09 -13.60 -17.79
CA LEU A 8 -16.02 -13.91 -16.37
C LEU A 8 -14.54 -14.13 -16.06
N GLY A 9 -13.78 -13.03 -16.02
CA GLY A 9 -12.45 -13.02 -15.46
C GLY A 9 -12.56 -13.52 -14.03
N CYS A 10 -11.96 -14.68 -13.75
CA CYS A 10 -11.79 -15.16 -12.40
C CYS A 10 -10.86 -14.15 -11.71
N THR A 11 -11.41 -13.09 -11.10
CA THR A 11 -10.65 -12.11 -10.32
C THR A 11 -10.09 -12.87 -9.13
N THR A 12 -8.87 -13.38 -9.32
CA THR A 12 -8.15 -14.08 -8.26
C THR A 12 -7.75 -13.02 -7.26
N THR A 13 -8.54 -12.88 -6.20
CA THR A 13 -8.21 -12.00 -5.08
C THR A 13 -6.90 -12.48 -4.46
N VAL A 14 -5.85 -11.69 -4.62
CA VAL A 14 -4.56 -11.96 -3.98
C VAL A 14 -4.56 -11.27 -2.62
N ILE A 15 -4.26 -12.04 -1.58
CA ILE A 15 -4.09 -11.50 -0.22
C ILE A 15 -2.60 -11.33 0.02
N GLN A 16 -2.18 -10.10 0.24
CA GLN A 16 -0.80 -9.72 0.54
C GLN A 16 -0.68 -9.38 2.02
N LEU A 17 0.24 -10.04 2.72
CA LEU A 17 0.52 -9.77 4.12
C LEU A 17 1.93 -9.20 4.25
N ILE A 18 2.04 -8.04 4.89
CA ILE A 18 3.31 -7.38 5.18
C ILE A 18 3.38 -7.01 6.66
N SER A 19 4.60 -6.89 7.17
CA SER A 19 4.87 -6.49 8.56
C SER A 19 6.28 -5.89 8.62
N ASP A 20 6.58 -5.17 9.70
CA ASP A 20 7.97 -4.81 10.06
C ASP A 20 8.66 -3.94 9.00
N LEU A 21 7.90 -2.98 8.44
CA LEU A 21 8.41 -2.07 7.40
C LEU A 21 9.29 -0.97 7.96
N HIS A 22 9.05 -0.53 9.20
CA HIS A 22 9.88 0.48 9.86
C HIS A 22 10.12 1.75 9.03
N LEU A 23 9.08 2.26 8.36
CA LEU A 23 9.17 3.47 7.53
C LEU A 23 9.62 4.66 8.39
N SER A 24 10.63 5.38 7.90
CA SER A 24 11.17 6.57 8.53
C SER A 24 11.58 7.59 7.47
N ALA A 25 11.41 8.88 7.77
CA ALA A 25 11.89 9.96 6.92
C ALA A 25 13.42 9.97 6.79
N ASP A 26 14.13 9.34 7.73
CA ASP A 26 15.59 9.18 7.69
C ASP A 26 16.04 8.14 6.64
N ASP A 27 15.15 7.24 6.20
CA ASP A 27 15.40 6.27 5.13
C ASP A 27 14.43 6.44 3.94
N PRO A 28 14.67 7.47 3.09
CA PRO A 28 13.85 7.69 1.91
C PRO A 28 13.95 6.54 0.89
N ALA A 29 15.03 5.74 0.92
CA ALA A 29 15.20 4.62 0.00
C ALA A 29 14.22 3.48 0.33
N LEU A 30 13.92 3.27 1.62
CA LEU A 30 12.93 2.31 2.08
C LEU A 30 11.51 2.74 1.69
N ILE A 31 11.18 4.02 1.82
CA ILE A 31 9.91 4.59 1.33
C ILE A 31 9.76 4.36 -0.19
N ASP A 32 10.83 4.57 -0.97
CA ASP A 32 10.81 4.33 -2.41
C ASP A 32 10.69 2.86 -2.80
N GLN A 33 11.23 1.94 -1.98
CA GLN A 33 11.01 0.50 -2.15
C GLN A 33 9.55 0.15 -1.90
N PHE A 34 8.97 0.64 -0.80
CA PHE A 34 7.56 0.43 -0.50
C PHE A 34 6.65 1.02 -1.58
N ARG A 35 6.98 2.19 -2.13
CA ARG A 35 6.26 2.77 -3.28
C ARG A 35 6.31 1.89 -4.52
N ARG A 36 7.45 1.28 -4.83
CA ARG A 36 7.59 0.35 -5.96
C ARG A 36 6.79 -0.93 -5.75
N TYR A 37 6.77 -1.46 -4.52
CA TYR A 37 5.91 -2.58 -4.15
C TYR A 37 4.43 -2.24 -4.31
N ALA A 38 4.00 -1.10 -3.76
CA ALA A 38 2.62 -0.62 -3.86
C ALA A 38 2.16 -0.39 -5.32
N ALA A 39 3.07 -0.06 -6.24
CA ALA A 39 2.76 0.08 -7.65
C ALA A 39 2.43 -1.25 -8.36
N GLN A 40 2.79 -2.39 -7.76
CA GLN A 40 2.50 -3.72 -8.29
C GLN A 40 1.15 -4.27 -7.83
N LEU A 41 0.51 -3.64 -6.83
CA LEU A 41 -0.80 -4.03 -6.33
C LEU A 41 -1.88 -3.70 -7.38
N GLU A 42 -2.74 -4.66 -7.66
CA GLU A 42 -3.85 -4.54 -8.59
C GLU A 42 -5.17 -4.28 -7.84
N SER A 43 -6.13 -3.64 -8.52
CA SER A 43 -7.45 -3.39 -7.92
C SER A 43 -8.13 -4.71 -7.60
N GLY A 44 -8.59 -4.86 -6.34
CA GLY A 44 -9.16 -6.11 -5.83
C GLY A 44 -8.19 -7.01 -5.07
N ASP A 45 -6.91 -6.65 -4.98
CA ASP A 45 -5.99 -7.22 -4.01
C ASP A 45 -6.38 -6.79 -2.58
N GLN A 46 -6.01 -7.59 -1.58
CA GLN A 46 -6.17 -7.21 -0.17
C GLN A 46 -4.82 -7.09 0.50
N LEU A 47 -4.47 -5.89 0.95
CA LEU A 47 -3.22 -5.63 1.68
C LEU A 47 -3.46 -5.60 3.19
N TYR A 48 -2.88 -6.56 3.92
CA TYR A 48 -2.89 -6.60 5.38
C TYR A 48 -1.51 -6.21 5.92
N ILE A 49 -1.48 -5.16 6.74
CA ILE A 49 -0.28 -4.69 7.43
C ILE A 49 -0.38 -5.13 8.90
N LEU A 50 0.48 -6.08 9.30
CA LEU A 50 0.38 -6.75 10.61
C LEU A 50 1.10 -6.01 11.75
N GLY A 51 1.37 -4.72 11.59
CA GLY A 51 2.08 -3.88 12.58
C GLY A 51 3.45 -3.40 12.09
N ASP A 52 4.07 -2.55 12.91
CA ASP A 52 5.41 -1.98 12.72
C ASP A 52 5.62 -1.35 11.33
N LEU A 53 4.62 -0.58 10.91
CA LEU A 53 4.66 0.15 9.64
C LEU A 53 5.68 1.31 9.68
N PHE A 54 5.83 1.96 10.84
CA PHE A 54 6.71 3.11 11.04
C PHE A 54 7.71 2.81 12.15
N GLU A 55 8.94 3.31 12.02
CA GLU A 55 9.97 3.19 13.06
C GLU A 55 9.51 3.87 14.36
N TYR A 56 8.86 5.03 14.24
CA TYR A 56 8.31 5.77 15.36
C TYR A 56 6.90 6.27 15.00
N TRP A 57 5.92 5.97 15.86
CA TRP A 57 4.56 6.49 15.76
C TRP A 57 4.17 7.23 17.05
N LEU A 58 4.15 8.57 16.99
CA LEU A 58 3.77 9.42 18.12
C LEU A 58 2.29 9.84 18.09
N GLY A 59 1.55 9.42 17.05
CA GLY A 59 0.19 9.88 16.76
C GLY A 59 0.09 10.48 15.36
N ASP A 60 -1.14 10.66 14.91
CA ASP A 60 -1.52 11.32 13.66
C ASP A 60 -1.11 12.81 13.63
N ASP A 61 -1.19 13.50 14.77
CA ASP A 61 -0.75 14.90 14.89
C ASP A 61 0.75 15.09 14.62
N ALA A 62 1.56 14.04 14.76
CA ALA A 62 3.01 14.10 14.63
C ALA A 62 3.52 13.77 13.22
N VAL A 63 2.65 13.48 12.26
CA VAL A 63 3.02 13.02 10.91
C VAL A 63 3.92 14.01 10.18
N GLU A 64 3.61 15.30 10.25
CA GLU A 64 4.43 16.34 9.61
C GLU A 64 5.78 16.49 10.31
N PHE A 65 5.80 16.37 11.64
CA PHE A 65 7.02 16.42 12.44
C PHE A 65 7.94 15.22 12.20
N LEU A 66 7.37 14.02 12.02
CA LEU A 66 8.11 12.77 11.77
C LEU A 66 8.41 12.52 10.29
N GLY A 67 7.91 13.38 9.39
CA GLY A 67 8.11 13.25 7.94
C GLY A 67 7.35 12.08 7.29
N HIS A 68 6.33 11.54 7.97
CA HIS A 68 5.55 10.38 7.52
C HIS A 68 4.55 10.70 6.39
N LEU A 69 4.43 11.96 6.01
CA LEU A 69 3.47 12.45 5.01
C LEU A 69 3.57 11.71 3.65
N GLN A 70 4.77 11.30 3.24
CA GLN A 70 4.94 10.54 2.00
C GLN A 70 4.32 9.14 2.08
N ALA A 71 4.53 8.45 3.20
CA ALA A 71 3.95 7.13 3.43
C ALA A 71 2.43 7.20 3.52
N GLU A 72 1.87 8.20 4.22
CA GLU A 72 0.42 8.41 4.27
C GLU A 72 -0.20 8.64 2.89
N ARG A 73 0.40 9.51 2.08
CA ARG A 73 -0.06 9.78 0.72
C ARG A 73 -0.01 8.52 -0.14
N LEU A 74 1.01 7.70 0.04
CA LEU A 74 1.11 6.42 -0.65
C LEU A 74 -0.01 5.47 -0.22
N LEU A 75 -0.28 5.34 1.07
CA LEU A 75 -1.39 4.52 1.59
C LEU A 75 -2.75 4.99 1.09
N SER A 76 -3.00 6.31 1.11
CA SER A 76 -4.21 6.90 0.52
C SER A 76 -4.33 6.55 -0.95
N SER A 77 -3.25 6.70 -1.73
CA SER A 77 -3.24 6.36 -3.15
C SER A 77 -3.44 4.87 -3.44
N ILE A 78 -3.04 3.97 -2.54
CA ILE A 78 -3.31 2.54 -2.66
C ILE A 78 -4.80 2.28 -2.43
N SER A 79 -5.37 2.85 -1.37
CA SER A 79 -6.79 2.71 -1.04
C SER A 79 -7.71 3.29 -2.13
N ASP A 80 -7.37 4.45 -2.70
CA ASP A 80 -8.13 5.08 -3.79
C ASP A 80 -8.17 4.22 -5.07
N ARG A 81 -7.21 3.29 -5.24
CA ARG A 81 -7.17 2.35 -6.38
C ARG A 81 -8.00 1.09 -6.14
N GLY A 82 -8.62 0.94 -4.97
CA GLY A 82 -9.44 -0.22 -4.61
C GLY A 82 -8.61 -1.44 -4.21
N VAL A 83 -7.50 -1.20 -3.52
CA VAL A 83 -6.72 -2.20 -2.77
C VAL A 83 -7.04 -2.07 -1.28
#